data_AF-A0A7V4CP96-F1
#
_entry.id   AF-A0A7V4CP96-F1
#
_cell.length_a   1.000
_cell.length_b   1.000
_cell.length_c   1.000
_cell.angle_alpha   90.00
_cell.angle_beta   90.00
_cell.angle_gamma   90.00
#
_symmetry.space_group_name_H-M   'P 1'
#
loop_
_entity.id
_entity.type
_entity.pdbx_description
1 polymer ?
#
loop_
_entity_poly.entity_id
_entity_poly.type
_entity_poly.pdbx_seq_one_letter_code
_entity_poly.pdbx_strand_id
1 'polypeptide(L)'
;MPKLVVKSREETSAKWVEETPRRSTYYQRYTAAAAGQWEANTLAAATTYKNAISAPDIDRRFVGGVKRAGAAKFARKVTEVGVARFAPGVSAAKTDYESAIAPYLDELAKIDVPPRKPRGDPGNLDRVKAIFEALRKKKLAMLAAGP
;
A
#
# COMPACT_ATOMS: atom_id res chain seq x y z
N MET A 1 -0.96 -6.66 33.25
CA MET A 1 -2.02 -5.97 32.47
C MET A 1 -2.49 -6.91 31.36
N PRO A 2 -3.73 -6.81 30.86
CA PRO A 2 -4.21 -7.66 29.77
C PRO A 2 -3.32 -7.56 28.52
N LYS A 3 -2.95 -8.70 27.94
CA LYS A 3 -2.21 -8.79 26.66
C LYS A 3 -3.16 -8.84 25.47
N LEU A 4 -2.64 -8.45 24.31
CA LEU A 4 -3.34 -8.62 23.04
C LEU A 4 -3.31 -10.08 22.60
N VAL A 5 -4.44 -10.58 22.12
CA VAL A 5 -4.48 -11.86 21.39
C VAL A 5 -4.07 -11.57 19.96
N VAL A 6 -2.89 -12.07 19.57
CA VAL A 6 -2.31 -11.87 18.25
C VAL A 6 -2.44 -13.14 17.44
N LYS A 7 -3.02 -13.03 16.25
CA LYS A 7 -3.14 -14.14 15.29
C LYS A 7 -1.76 -14.54 14.78
N SER A 8 -1.60 -15.80 14.41
CA SER A 8 -0.31 -16.26 13.86
C SER A 8 0.03 -15.55 12.55
N ARG A 9 1.31 -15.62 12.17
CA ARG A 9 1.82 -15.10 10.90
C ARG A 9 1.10 -15.74 9.71
N GLU A 10 0.83 -17.05 9.80
CA GLU A 10 0.11 -17.83 8.79
C GLU A 10 -1.34 -17.37 8.66
N GLU A 11 -2.07 -17.26 9.78
CA GLU A 11 -3.48 -16.86 9.77
C GLU A 11 -3.66 -15.39 9.31
N THR A 12 -2.71 -14.53 9.68
CA THR A 12 -2.67 -13.13 9.24
C THR A 12 -2.45 -13.02 7.74
N SER A 13 -1.52 -13.81 7.19
CA SER A 13 -1.21 -13.82 5.76
C SER A 13 -2.38 -14.35 4.94
N ALA A 14 -3.06 -15.40 5.42
CA ALA A 14 -4.25 -15.95 4.77
C ALA A 14 -5.38 -14.90 4.67
N LYS A 15 -5.67 -14.19 5.78
CA LYS A 15 -6.68 -13.12 5.78
C LYS A 15 -6.30 -11.95 4.85
N TRP A 16 -5.02 -11.59 4.77
CA TRP A 16 -4.58 -10.50 3.89
C TRP A 16 -4.84 -10.81 2.42
N VAL A 17 -4.56 -12.05 1.98
CA VAL A 17 -4.85 -12.51 0.62
C VAL A 17 -6.36 -12.44 0.33
N GLU A 18 -7.20 -12.75 1.32
CA GLU A 18 -8.65 -12.73 1.16
C GLU A 18 -9.25 -11.30 1.15
N GLU A 19 -8.81 -10.42 2.05
CA GLU A 19 -9.47 -9.13 2.31
C GLU A 19 -8.91 -7.96 1.48
N THR A 20 -7.64 -8.04 1.04
CA THR A 20 -6.99 -6.93 0.32
C THR A 20 -7.68 -6.56 -1.00
N PRO A 21 -8.18 -7.50 -1.81
CA PRO A 21 -9.02 -7.18 -2.97
C PRO A 21 -10.25 -6.32 -2.62
N ARG A 22 -10.77 -6.42 -1.39
CA ARG A 22 -11.96 -5.69 -0.93
C ARG A 22 -11.66 -4.24 -0.47
N ARG A 23 -10.39 -3.83 -0.35
CA ARG A 23 -9.97 -2.50 0.15
C ARG A 23 -9.87 -1.41 -0.93
N SER A 24 -10.32 -1.69 -2.15
CA SER A 24 -10.40 -0.73 -3.27
C SER A 24 -11.11 0.60 -2.90
N THR A 25 -12.05 0.58 -1.97
CA THR A 25 -12.75 1.76 -1.43
C THR A 25 -11.87 2.70 -0.61
N TYR A 26 -10.80 2.21 0.03
CA TYR A 26 -9.85 3.08 0.74
C TYR A 26 -8.84 3.71 -0.21
N TYR A 27 -8.42 2.97 -1.26
CA TYR A 27 -7.63 3.54 -2.35
C TYR A 27 -8.36 4.73 -2.97
N GLN A 28 -9.67 4.63 -3.17
CA GLN A 28 -10.50 5.74 -3.64
C GLN A 28 -10.42 6.99 -2.72
N ARG A 29 -10.53 6.80 -1.40
CA ARG A 29 -10.57 7.92 -0.43
C ARG A 29 -9.23 8.63 -0.28
N TYR A 30 -8.12 7.89 -0.18
CA TYR A 30 -6.82 8.50 0.15
C TYR A 30 -6.09 9.04 -1.08
N THR A 31 -6.30 8.47 -2.26
CA THR A 31 -5.83 9.07 -3.52
C THR A 31 -6.43 10.47 -3.70
N ALA A 32 -7.68 10.67 -3.28
CA ALA A 32 -8.31 12.00 -3.29
C ALA A 32 -7.66 12.98 -2.29
N ALA A 33 -7.26 12.52 -1.11
CA ALA A 33 -6.60 13.38 -0.12
C ALA A 33 -5.15 13.75 -0.51
N ALA A 34 -4.46 12.87 -1.27
CA ALA A 34 -3.13 13.13 -1.81
C ALA A 34 -3.13 14.07 -3.03
N ALA A 35 -4.31 14.50 -3.50
CA ALA A 35 -4.46 15.30 -4.71
C ALA A 35 -3.66 16.61 -4.66
N GLY A 36 -3.62 17.32 -3.52
CA GLY A 36 -2.87 18.58 -3.41
C GLY A 36 -1.34 18.40 -3.53
N GLN A 37 -0.80 17.28 -3.05
CA GLN A 37 0.63 16.96 -3.22
C GLN A 37 0.94 16.52 -4.64
N TRP A 38 0.04 15.73 -5.25
CA TRP A 38 0.13 15.39 -6.66
C TRP A 38 0.11 16.66 -7.53
N GLU A 39 -0.79 17.59 -7.25
CA GLU A 39 -0.90 18.89 -7.93
C GLU A 39 0.40 19.67 -7.79
N ALA A 40 0.90 19.91 -6.57
CA ALA A 40 2.12 20.67 -6.32
C ALA A 40 3.35 20.09 -7.06
N ASN A 41 3.53 18.77 -7.00
CA ASN A 41 4.64 18.10 -7.65
C ASN A 41 4.50 18.07 -9.18
N THR A 42 3.27 17.94 -9.70
CA THR A 42 2.98 17.99 -11.14
C THR A 42 3.24 19.38 -11.69
N LEU A 43 2.87 20.42 -10.95
CA LEU A 43 3.18 21.82 -11.29
C LEU A 43 4.69 22.08 -11.29
N ALA A 44 5.43 21.57 -10.30
CA ALA A 44 6.89 21.67 -10.25
C ALA A 44 7.57 20.98 -11.44
N ALA A 45 6.95 19.94 -12.00
CA ALA A 45 7.44 19.23 -13.17
C ALA A 45 7.13 19.93 -14.52
N ALA A 46 6.46 21.09 -14.53
CA ALA A 46 5.98 21.74 -15.74
C ALA A 46 7.09 22.03 -16.78
N THR A 47 8.29 22.45 -16.34
CA THR A 47 9.43 22.70 -17.24
C THR A 47 9.96 21.40 -17.85
N THR A 48 10.11 20.35 -17.04
CA THR A 48 10.53 19.02 -17.50
C THR A 48 9.52 18.44 -18.50
N TYR A 49 8.23 18.60 -18.20
CA TYR A 49 7.15 18.22 -19.11
C TYR A 49 7.22 19.01 -20.42
N LYS A 50 7.32 20.35 -20.36
CA LYS A 50 7.45 21.23 -21.53
C LYS A 50 8.64 20.83 -22.40
N ASN A 51 9.78 20.52 -21.81
CA ASN A 51 10.96 20.08 -22.55
C ASN A 51 10.71 18.75 -23.26
N ALA A 52 10.04 17.81 -22.60
CA ALA A 52 9.70 16.51 -23.19
C ALA A 52 8.66 16.61 -24.32
N ILE A 53 7.64 17.48 -24.18
CA ILE A 53 6.59 17.69 -25.20
C ILE A 53 6.94 18.74 -26.25
N SER A 54 8.02 19.49 -26.08
CA SER A 54 8.58 20.37 -27.11
C SER A 54 9.71 19.70 -27.89
N ALA A 55 10.05 18.45 -27.54
CA ALA A 55 11.05 17.69 -28.25
C ALA A 55 10.66 17.56 -29.74
N PRO A 56 11.61 17.72 -30.67
CA PRO A 56 11.33 17.56 -32.09
C PRO A 56 10.63 16.22 -32.39
N ASP A 57 9.55 16.28 -33.17
CA ASP A 57 8.73 15.15 -33.59
C ASP A 57 8.02 14.37 -32.48
N ILE A 58 7.81 14.95 -31.28
CA ILE A 58 7.15 14.22 -30.18
C ILE A 58 5.73 13.77 -30.55
N ASP A 59 5.02 14.54 -31.38
CA ASP A 59 3.69 14.25 -31.89
C ASP A 59 3.72 12.98 -32.76
N ARG A 60 4.68 12.91 -33.68
CA ARG A 60 4.91 11.74 -34.53
C ARG A 60 5.36 10.54 -33.72
N ARG A 61 6.22 10.73 -32.72
CA ARG A 61 6.70 9.65 -31.84
C ARG A 61 5.59 9.08 -30.97
N PHE A 62 4.73 9.93 -30.41
CA PHE A 62 3.59 9.53 -29.60
C PHE A 62 2.56 8.78 -30.46
N VAL A 63 2.10 9.39 -31.55
CA VAL A 63 1.13 8.78 -32.48
C VAL A 63 1.71 7.50 -33.09
N GLY A 64 2.98 7.52 -33.46
CA GLY A 64 3.71 6.36 -33.96
C GLY A 64 3.77 5.24 -32.92
N GLY A 65 4.07 5.55 -31.66
CA GLY A 65 4.08 4.58 -30.56
C GLY A 65 2.72 3.95 -30.30
N VAL A 66 1.65 4.76 -30.29
CA VAL A 66 0.27 4.29 -30.09
C VAL A 66 -0.21 3.45 -31.26
N LYS A 67 -0.01 3.91 -32.51
CA LYS A 67 -0.37 3.15 -33.71
C LYS A 67 0.43 1.85 -33.81
N ARG A 68 1.72 1.89 -33.48
CA ARG A 68 2.61 0.72 -33.46
C ARG A 68 2.22 -0.28 -32.38
N ALA A 69 1.74 0.20 -31.22
CA ALA A 69 1.20 -0.68 -30.20
C ALA A 69 -0.15 -1.25 -30.66
N GLY A 70 -1.11 -0.39 -30.95
CA GLY A 70 -2.44 -0.74 -31.41
C GLY A 70 -3.33 -1.33 -30.31
N ALA A 71 -4.64 -1.12 -30.44
CA ALA A 71 -5.64 -1.60 -29.48
C ALA A 71 -5.59 -3.12 -29.32
N ALA A 72 -5.40 -3.85 -30.42
CA ALA A 72 -5.33 -5.31 -30.42
C ALA A 72 -4.17 -5.86 -29.58
N LYS A 73 -2.96 -5.28 -29.70
CA LYS A 73 -1.80 -5.73 -28.91
C LYS A 73 -2.00 -5.45 -27.42
N PHE A 74 -2.56 -4.29 -27.10
CA PHE A 74 -2.84 -3.90 -25.72
C PHE A 74 -3.84 -4.86 -25.07
N ALA A 75 -5.01 -5.04 -25.70
CA ALA A 75 -6.04 -5.96 -25.23
C ALA A 75 -5.52 -7.40 -25.09
N ARG A 76 -4.72 -7.85 -26.07
CA ARG A 76 -4.07 -9.16 -26.06
C ARG A 76 -3.10 -9.32 -24.90
N LYS A 77 -2.22 -8.34 -24.63
CA LYS A 77 -1.25 -8.43 -23.52
C LYS A 77 -1.92 -8.39 -22.15
N VAL A 78 -3.00 -7.65 -21.99
CA VAL A 78 -3.78 -7.67 -20.75
C VAL A 78 -4.40 -9.05 -20.55
N THR A 79 -5.11 -9.55 -21.55
CA THR A 79 -5.91 -10.78 -21.44
C THR A 79 -5.05 -12.04 -21.39
N GLU A 80 -4.08 -12.18 -22.29
CA GLU A 80 -3.28 -13.40 -22.44
C GLU A 80 -2.07 -13.45 -21.48
N VAL A 81 -1.65 -12.31 -20.93
CA VAL A 81 -0.41 -12.23 -20.13
C VAL A 81 -0.65 -11.62 -18.75
N GLY A 82 -1.31 -10.47 -18.66
CA GLY A 82 -1.54 -9.77 -17.40
C GLY A 82 -2.37 -10.58 -16.41
N VAL A 83 -3.51 -11.11 -16.87
CA VAL A 83 -4.42 -11.91 -16.04
C VAL A 83 -3.72 -13.16 -15.49
N ALA A 84 -3.00 -13.89 -16.34
CA ALA A 84 -2.32 -15.12 -15.94
C ALA A 84 -1.15 -14.90 -14.96
N ARG A 85 -0.55 -13.70 -14.94
CA ARG A 85 0.64 -13.39 -14.11
C ARG A 85 0.32 -12.75 -12.77
N PHE A 86 -0.88 -12.18 -12.60
CA PHE A 86 -1.23 -11.46 -11.39
C PHE A 86 -1.22 -12.36 -10.15
N ALA A 87 -1.96 -13.47 -10.17
CA ALA A 87 -2.06 -14.38 -9.02
C ALA A 87 -0.72 -15.07 -8.68
N PRO A 88 0.06 -15.62 -9.63
CA PRO A 88 1.39 -16.16 -9.34
C PRO A 88 2.37 -15.10 -8.80
N GLY A 89 2.29 -13.86 -9.27
CA GLY A 89 3.09 -12.75 -8.75
C GLY A 89 2.80 -12.44 -7.28
N VAL A 90 1.52 -12.50 -6.88
CA VAL A 90 1.12 -12.36 -5.47
C VAL A 90 1.63 -13.54 -4.64
N SER A 91 1.50 -14.78 -5.13
CA SER A 91 2.01 -15.96 -4.43
C SER A 91 3.53 -15.93 -4.26
N ALA A 92 4.27 -15.48 -5.28
CA ALA A 92 5.73 -15.36 -5.24
C ALA A 92 6.20 -14.34 -4.19
N ALA A 93 5.46 -13.25 -4.01
CA ALA A 93 5.75 -12.21 -3.02
C ALA A 93 5.38 -12.60 -1.57
N LYS A 94 4.91 -13.83 -1.32
CA LYS A 94 4.49 -14.31 0.00
C LYS A 94 5.57 -14.07 1.05
N THR A 95 6.81 -14.49 0.79
CA THR A 95 7.94 -14.38 1.74
C THR A 95 8.30 -12.92 2.03
N ASP A 96 8.23 -12.04 1.03
CA ASP A 96 8.51 -10.62 1.19
C ASP A 96 7.46 -9.96 2.08
N TYR A 97 6.18 -10.28 1.84
CA TYR A 97 5.09 -9.84 2.69
C TYR A 97 5.23 -10.38 4.11
N GLU A 98 5.51 -11.67 4.26
CA GLU A 98 5.71 -12.36 5.53
C GLU A 98 6.82 -11.69 6.36
N SER A 99 7.90 -11.29 5.70
CA SER A 99 9.07 -10.66 6.34
C SER A 99 8.79 -9.22 6.72
N ALA A 100 8.08 -8.48 5.86
CA ALA A 100 7.72 -7.09 6.11
C ALA A 100 6.69 -6.94 7.24
N ILE A 101 5.78 -7.90 7.42
CA ILE A 101 4.72 -7.83 8.45
C ILE A 101 5.15 -8.35 9.82
N ALA A 102 6.07 -9.32 9.87
CA ALA A 102 6.57 -9.94 11.10
C ALA A 102 6.92 -8.95 12.24
N PRO A 103 7.74 -7.89 12.02
CA PRO A 103 8.16 -7.00 13.11
C PRO A 103 7.00 -6.24 13.77
N TYR A 104 5.85 -6.11 13.09
CA TYR A 104 4.66 -5.47 13.64
C TYR A 104 3.78 -6.45 14.42
N LEU A 105 3.71 -7.72 14.00
CA LEU A 105 3.04 -8.78 14.75
C LEU A 105 3.76 -9.03 16.08
N ASP A 106 5.09 -9.04 16.05
CA ASP A 106 5.91 -9.18 17.26
C ASP A 106 5.75 -8.02 18.23
N GLU A 107 5.60 -6.79 17.71
CA GLU A 107 5.36 -5.62 18.54
C GLU A 107 3.98 -5.68 19.19
N LEU A 108 2.94 -6.06 18.43
CA LEU A 108 1.58 -6.23 18.96
C LEU A 108 1.52 -7.23 20.11
N ALA A 109 2.27 -8.33 20.03
CA ALA A 109 2.27 -9.36 21.07
C ALA A 109 2.83 -8.85 22.41
N LYS A 110 3.66 -7.79 22.37
CA LYS A 110 4.33 -7.24 23.56
C LYS A 110 3.49 -6.19 24.28
N ILE A 111 2.57 -5.55 23.59
CA ILE A 111 1.80 -4.40 24.12
C ILE A 111 0.88 -4.84 25.26
N ASP A 112 1.04 -4.18 26.40
CA ASP A 112 0.09 -4.21 27.49
C ASP A 112 -0.97 -3.13 27.29
N VAL A 113 -2.23 -3.49 27.47
CA VAL A 113 -3.34 -2.54 27.38
C VAL A 113 -4.06 -2.37 28.71
N PRO A 114 -4.54 -1.15 29.02
CA PRO A 114 -5.37 -0.92 30.20
C PRO A 114 -6.59 -1.85 30.25
N PRO A 115 -7.11 -2.24 31.42
CA PRO A 115 -8.33 -3.03 31.54
C PRO A 115 -9.49 -2.43 30.74
N ARG A 116 -10.31 -3.30 30.15
CA ARG A 116 -11.47 -2.87 29.37
C ARG A 116 -12.52 -2.30 30.33
N LYS A 117 -12.91 -1.05 30.12
CA LYS A 117 -13.97 -0.36 30.86
C LYS A 117 -15.34 -0.63 30.21
N PRO A 118 -16.47 -0.27 30.83
CA PRO A 118 -17.81 -0.46 30.28
C PRO A 118 -17.95 0.04 28.82
N ARG A 119 -18.88 -0.54 28.05
CA ARG A 119 -19.11 -0.16 26.65
C ARG A 119 -19.47 1.33 26.56
N GLY A 120 -18.72 2.08 25.77
CA GLY A 120 -18.90 3.53 25.60
C GLY A 120 -18.05 4.41 26.54
N ASP A 121 -17.34 3.82 27.51
CA ASP A 121 -16.42 4.57 28.38
C ASP A 121 -15.25 5.14 27.55
N PRO A 122 -15.01 6.47 27.59
CA PRO A 122 -13.92 7.11 26.86
C PRO A 122 -12.52 6.58 27.19
N GLY A 123 -12.31 6.08 28.40
CA GLY A 123 -11.05 5.45 28.83
C GLY A 123 -10.74 4.13 28.10
N ASN A 124 -11.66 3.58 27.31
CA ASN A 124 -11.31 2.50 26.38
C ASN A 124 -10.43 3.00 25.21
N LEU A 125 -10.40 4.31 24.91
CA LEU A 125 -9.51 4.90 23.91
C LEU A 125 -8.04 4.78 24.29
N ASP A 126 -7.74 4.75 25.60
CA ASP A 126 -6.38 4.58 26.10
C ASP A 126 -5.76 3.25 25.63
N ARG A 127 -6.58 2.22 25.42
CA ARG A 127 -6.15 0.93 24.85
C ARG A 127 -5.73 1.06 23.39
N VAL A 128 -6.43 1.87 22.60
CA VAL A 128 -6.11 2.11 21.19
C VAL A 128 -4.88 2.98 21.06
N LYS A 129 -4.78 4.03 21.89
CA LYS A 129 -3.63 4.92 21.97
C LYS A 129 -2.34 4.13 22.23
N ALA A 130 -2.36 3.21 23.20
CA ALA A 130 -1.23 2.32 23.49
C ALA A 130 -0.79 1.48 22.27
N ILE A 131 -1.74 0.95 21.50
CA ILE A 131 -1.44 0.17 20.28
C ILE A 131 -0.81 1.04 19.19
N PHE A 132 -1.41 2.21 18.94
CA PHE A 132 -0.96 3.14 17.91
C PHE A 132 0.46 3.65 18.18
N GLU A 133 0.72 4.09 19.40
CA GLU A 133 2.03 4.65 19.78
C GLU A 133 3.15 3.60 19.63
N ALA A 134 2.90 2.36 20.06
CA ALA A 134 3.85 1.26 19.90
C ALA A 134 4.13 0.92 18.42
N LEU A 135 3.09 0.73 17.59
CA LEU A 135 3.27 0.43 16.17
C LEU A 135 3.94 1.57 15.40
N ARG A 136 3.59 2.82 15.71
CA ARG A 136 4.21 4.00 15.08
C ARG A 136 5.68 4.12 15.47
N LYS A 137 6.00 3.92 16.74
CA LYS A 137 7.38 3.88 17.24
C LYS A 137 8.17 2.79 16.55
N LYS A 138 7.62 1.57 16.42
CA LYS A 138 8.26 0.46 15.70
C LYS A 138 8.55 0.78 14.24
N LYS A 139 7.57 1.35 13.52
CA LYS A 139 7.76 1.78 12.12
C LYS A 139 8.88 2.82 11.99
N LEU A 140 8.87 3.84 12.84
CA LEU A 140 9.90 4.89 12.81
C LEU A 140 11.28 4.34 13.15
N ALA A 141 11.39 3.43 14.12
CA ALA A 141 12.65 2.74 14.44
C ALA A 141 13.19 1.92 13.25
N MET A 142 12.32 1.20 12.53
CA MET A 142 12.71 0.45 11.33
C MET A 142 13.18 1.37 10.20
N LEU A 143 12.53 2.51 9.99
CA LEU A 143 12.95 3.47 8.96
C LEU A 143 14.25 4.19 9.33
N ALA A 144 14.44 4.49 10.61
CA ALA A 144 15.67 5.11 11.12
C ALA A 144 16.87 4.15 11.11
N ALA A 145 16.63 2.84 11.18
CA ALA A 145 17.68 1.82 11.08
C ALA A 145 18.25 1.67 9.66
N GLY A 146 17.60 2.25 8.65
CA GLY A 146 17.94 2.05 7.23
C GLY A 146 17.70 0.60 6.78
N PRO A 147 17.88 0.29 5.48
CA PRO A 147 18.14 -1.08 5.06
C PRO A 147 19.46 -1.60 5.63
#